data_AF-A0A6A3NUT5-F1
#
_entry.id   AF-A0A6A3NUT5-F1
#
_cell.length_a   1.000
_cell.length_b   1.000
_cell.length_c   1.000
_cell.angle_alpha   90.00
_cell.angle_beta   90.00
_cell.angle_gamma   90.00
#
_symmetry.space_group_name_H-M   'P 1'
#
loop_
_entity.id
_entity.type
_entity.pdbx_description
1 polymer ?
#
loop_
_entity_poly.entity_id
_entity_poly.type
_entity_poly.pdbx_seq_one_letter_code
_entity_poly.pdbx_strand_id
1 'polypeptide(L)'
;MHSIRASYIGRDCDSTAPYVVYAEQNGDCNDEACSQNGSSEGEGDSERITTQCSTDYLKAMRDAFAGSEYIIQEVFSDDTCNTFEYAIGFLVTDNCTGGAWTYDNYFKSSIKDIGTNFPELGRVVIGSR
;
A
#
# COMPACT_ATOMS: atom_id res chain seq x y z
N MET A 1 -9.10 -1.78 -15.14
CA MET A 1 -8.62 -2.83 -14.20
C MET A 1 -7.40 -2.28 -13.50
N HIS A 2 -7.21 -2.62 -12.24
CA HIS A 2 -6.11 -2.12 -11.43
C HIS A 2 -5.32 -3.29 -10.87
N SER A 3 -4.01 -3.07 -10.71
CA SER A 3 -3.08 -3.96 -10.00
C SER A 3 -2.93 -3.44 -8.58
N ILE A 4 -3.27 -4.25 -7.59
CA ILE A 4 -3.13 -3.95 -6.17
C ILE A 4 -1.97 -4.80 -5.65
N ARG A 5 -0.87 -4.15 -5.33
CA ARG A 5 0.35 -4.79 -4.82
C ARG A 5 0.47 -4.56 -3.33
N ALA A 6 0.50 -5.62 -2.54
CA ALA A 6 0.69 -5.54 -1.09
C ALA A 6 2.07 -6.08 -0.72
N SER A 7 2.83 -5.34 0.08
CA SER A 7 4.18 -5.72 0.49
C SER A 7 4.26 -6.02 1.99
N TYR A 8 4.97 -7.10 2.30
CA TYR A 8 5.06 -7.69 3.62
C TYR A 8 6.51 -7.75 4.07
N ILE A 9 6.74 -7.36 5.33
CA ILE A 9 8.05 -7.54 5.96
C ILE A 9 8.21 -9.01 6.33
N GLY A 10 9.33 -9.61 5.92
CA GLY A 10 9.59 -11.02 6.15
C GLY A 10 8.94 -11.92 5.11
N ARG A 11 9.10 -13.24 5.31
CA ARG A 11 9.06 -14.24 4.23
C ARG A 11 7.68 -14.78 3.87
N ASP A 12 6.63 -14.28 4.51
CA ASP A 12 5.27 -14.78 4.36
C ASP A 12 4.31 -13.63 4.03
N CYS A 13 3.32 -13.90 3.18
CA CYS A 13 2.26 -12.94 2.83
C CYS A 13 1.03 -13.01 3.75
N ASP A 14 1.01 -13.98 4.67
CA ASP A 14 -0.19 -14.34 5.44
C ASP A 14 -0.05 -14.05 6.95
N SER A 15 1.15 -13.66 7.42
CA SER A 15 1.46 -13.60 8.85
C SER A 15 1.16 -12.25 9.51
N THR A 16 1.07 -11.16 8.74
CA THR A 16 0.75 -9.80 9.19
C THR A 16 0.08 -8.99 8.08
N ALA A 17 -0.58 -7.89 8.44
CA ALA A 17 -1.02 -6.91 7.45
C ALA A 17 0.21 -6.35 6.70
N PRO A 18 0.09 -6.12 5.38
CA PRO A 18 1.15 -5.50 4.61
C PRO A 18 1.50 -4.14 5.19
N TYR A 19 2.78 -3.76 5.14
CA TYR A 19 3.18 -2.43 5.63
C TYR A 19 2.81 -1.33 4.62
N VAL A 20 2.74 -1.70 3.34
CA VAL A 20 2.34 -0.82 2.25
C VAL A 20 1.52 -1.58 1.22
N VAL A 21 0.51 -0.90 0.68
CA VAL A 21 -0.32 -1.40 -0.42
C VAL A 21 -0.36 -0.34 -1.51
N TYR A 22 -0.07 -0.70 -2.75
CA TYR A 22 -0.03 0.20 -3.88
C TYR A 22 -1.04 -0.23 -4.93
N ALA A 23 -1.82 0.71 -5.47
CA ALA A 23 -2.76 0.45 -6.55
C ALA A 23 -2.49 1.37 -7.73
N GLU A 24 -2.42 0.79 -8.93
CA GLU A 24 -2.27 1.52 -10.19
C GLU A 24 -3.16 0.91 -11.28
N GLN A 25 -3.46 1.69 -12.32
CA GLN A 25 -4.13 1.15 -13.49
C GLN A 25 -3.20 0.21 -14.25
N ASN A 26 -3.64 -1.03 -14.47
CA ASN A 26 -2.89 -2.02 -15.24
C ASN A 26 -3.88 -2.91 -16.02
N GLY A 27 -3.86 -2.78 -17.34
CA GLY A 27 -4.71 -3.55 -18.24
C GLY A 27 -4.33 -5.03 -18.33
N ASP A 28 -3.05 -5.34 -18.13
CA ASP A 28 -2.46 -6.67 -18.23
C ASP A 28 -2.20 -7.29 -16.85
N CYS A 29 -2.96 -6.86 -15.85
CA CYS A 29 -2.82 -7.34 -14.48
C CYS A 29 -3.00 -8.85 -14.40
N ASN A 30 -2.09 -9.53 -13.69
CA ASN A 30 -2.20 -10.93 -13.32
C ASN A 30 -2.06 -11.08 -11.80
N ASP A 31 -2.90 -11.92 -11.21
CA ASP A 31 -2.83 -12.21 -9.78
C ASP A 31 -1.52 -12.96 -9.44
N GLU A 32 -0.86 -12.55 -8.36
CA GLU A 32 0.30 -13.23 -7.80
C GLU A 32 0.10 -13.43 -6.29
N ALA A 33 0.11 -14.68 -5.84
CA ALA A 33 -0.30 -15.01 -4.49
C ALA A 33 0.76 -14.70 -3.42
N CYS A 34 2.05 -14.86 -3.72
CA CYS A 34 3.17 -14.49 -2.83
C CYS A 34 4.51 -14.67 -3.57
N SER A 35 5.10 -13.60 -4.06
CA SER A 35 6.40 -13.60 -4.76
C SER A 35 7.48 -12.88 -3.94
N GLN A 36 8.76 -13.09 -4.28
CA GLN A 36 9.85 -12.31 -3.68
C GLN A 36 9.75 -10.86 -4.14
N ASN A 37 9.90 -9.94 -3.20
CA ASN A 37 9.92 -8.52 -3.49
C ASN A 37 11.36 -8.00 -3.48
N GLY A 38 11.94 -7.82 -4.67
CA GLY A 38 13.31 -7.34 -4.84
C GLY A 38 14.24 -8.36 -5.51
N SER A 39 15.32 -7.85 -6.11
CA SER A 39 16.40 -8.65 -6.68
C SER A 39 17.46 -8.90 -5.61
N SER A 40 17.70 -10.18 -5.34
CA SER A 40 18.82 -10.75 -4.56
C SER A 40 20.05 -9.86 -4.36
N GLU A 41 20.58 -9.93 -3.13
CA GLU A 41 21.81 -9.33 -2.57
C GLU A 41 21.62 -8.08 -1.71
N GLY A 42 21.19 -8.30 -0.46
CA GLY A 42 21.38 -7.37 0.67
C GLY A 42 20.08 -6.89 1.31
N GLU A 43 19.83 -7.37 2.53
CA GLU A 43 18.79 -6.97 3.53
C GLU A 43 17.30 -6.90 3.10
N GLY A 44 16.97 -6.88 1.80
CA GLY A 44 15.62 -7.04 1.23
C GLY A 44 15.23 -8.49 0.88
N ASP A 45 16.15 -9.45 1.06
CA ASP A 45 16.03 -10.87 0.65
C ASP A 45 14.93 -11.69 1.36
N SER A 46 14.11 -11.04 2.19
CA SER A 46 13.01 -11.69 2.89
C SER A 46 11.65 -11.11 2.55
N GLU A 47 11.53 -9.92 1.95
CA GLU A 47 10.22 -9.32 1.73
C GLU A 47 9.40 -10.08 0.68
N ARG A 48 8.09 -10.08 0.89
CA ARG A 48 7.14 -10.68 -0.02
C ARG A 48 6.16 -9.66 -0.57
N ILE A 49 5.68 -9.96 -1.75
CA ILE A 49 4.66 -9.16 -2.42
C ILE A 49 3.53 -10.07 -2.91
N THR A 50 2.30 -9.56 -2.83
CA THR A 50 1.15 -10.14 -3.52
C THR A 50 0.64 -9.14 -4.53
N THR A 51 0.07 -9.64 -5.62
CA THR A 51 -0.65 -8.83 -6.61
C THR A 51 -2.08 -9.34 -6.72
N GLN A 52 -3.05 -8.45 -6.58
CA GLN A 52 -4.46 -8.72 -6.80
C GLN A 52 -4.99 -7.80 -7.90
N CYS A 53 -5.67 -8.37 -8.88
CA CYS A 53 -6.33 -7.62 -9.94
C CYS A 53 -7.77 -7.30 -9.55
N SER A 54 -8.15 -6.02 -9.58
CA SER A 54 -9.51 -5.59 -9.23
C SER A 54 -9.99 -4.41 -10.06
N THR A 55 -11.28 -4.34 -10.32
CA THR A 55 -11.94 -3.13 -10.83
C THR A 55 -12.25 -2.15 -9.71
N ASP A 56 -12.50 -2.65 -8.49
CA ASP A 56 -12.68 -1.87 -7.27
C ASP A 56 -11.38 -1.92 -6.46
N TYR A 57 -10.42 -1.08 -6.86
CA TYR A 57 -9.09 -1.06 -6.25
C TYR A 57 -9.16 -0.66 -4.78
N LEU A 58 -10.02 0.30 -4.44
CA LEU A 58 -10.09 0.84 -3.09
C LEU A 58 -10.58 -0.23 -2.13
N LYS A 59 -11.61 -1.02 -2.49
CA LYS A 59 -12.02 -2.17 -1.67
C LYS A 59 -10.90 -3.21 -1.54
N ALA A 60 -10.23 -3.56 -2.64
CA ALA A 60 -9.14 -4.54 -2.61
C ALA A 60 -7.98 -4.09 -1.70
N MET A 61 -7.58 -2.82 -1.76
CA MET A 61 -6.57 -2.26 -0.85
C MET A 61 -6.99 -2.37 0.63
N ARG A 62 -8.25 -2.06 0.94
CA ARG A 62 -8.77 -2.14 2.32
C ARG A 62 -8.81 -3.58 2.82
N ASP A 63 -9.19 -4.52 1.96
CA ASP A 63 -9.23 -5.94 2.30
C ASP A 63 -7.82 -6.50 2.51
N ALA A 64 -6.81 -6.01 1.78
CA ALA A 64 -5.41 -6.40 1.95
C ALA A 64 -4.86 -6.10 3.35
N PHE A 65 -5.29 -5.02 4.00
CA PHE A 65 -4.88 -4.69 5.38
C PHE A 65 -5.51 -5.61 6.46
N ALA A 66 -6.38 -6.55 6.07
CA ALA A 66 -6.90 -7.62 6.93
C ALA A 66 -7.48 -7.14 8.28
N GLY A 67 -8.09 -5.95 8.32
CA GLY A 67 -8.68 -5.36 9.52
C GLY A 67 -7.71 -4.56 10.41
N SER A 68 -6.44 -4.43 10.02
CA SER A 68 -5.51 -3.51 10.66
C SER A 68 -5.86 -2.05 10.35
N GLU A 69 -5.43 -1.12 11.18
CA GLU A 69 -5.59 0.32 10.91
C GLU A 69 -4.64 0.78 9.79
N TYR A 70 -5.15 1.57 8.85
CA TYR A 70 -4.37 2.03 7.69
C TYR A 70 -4.78 3.44 7.24
N ILE A 71 -3.91 4.02 6.42
CA ILE A 71 -4.10 5.30 5.74
C ILE A 71 -3.92 5.07 4.25
N ILE A 72 -4.93 5.35 3.44
CA ILE A 72 -4.82 5.33 1.97
C ILE A 72 -4.85 6.75 1.45
N GLN A 73 -3.89 7.10 0.60
CA GLN A 73 -3.88 8.33 -0.17
C GLN A 73 -4.17 8.01 -1.64
N GLU A 74 -5.24 8.59 -2.17
CA GLU A 74 -5.57 8.54 -3.59
C GLU A 74 -5.00 9.77 -4.29
N VAL A 75 -4.30 9.57 -5.40
CA VAL A 75 -3.68 10.61 -6.22
C VAL A 75 -4.38 10.67 -7.57
N PHE A 76 -4.71 11.89 -7.99
CA PHE A 76 -5.44 12.19 -9.21
C PHE A 76 -4.65 13.20 -10.05
N SER A 77 -4.77 13.12 -11.37
CA SER A 77 -4.08 14.03 -12.30
C SER A 77 -4.85 15.31 -12.63
N ASP A 78 -6.08 15.44 -12.13
CA ASP A 78 -6.93 16.61 -12.32
C ASP A 78 -7.37 17.24 -11.00
N ASP A 79 -7.69 18.53 -11.06
CA ASP A 79 -8.12 19.36 -9.94
C ASP A 79 -9.53 19.03 -9.44
N THR A 80 -10.27 18.20 -10.17
CA THR A 80 -11.60 17.69 -9.77
C THR A 80 -11.55 16.30 -9.14
N CYS A 81 -10.35 15.71 -8.99
CA CYS A 81 -10.12 14.38 -8.44
C CYS A 81 -10.91 13.24 -9.13
N ASN A 82 -11.01 13.26 -10.46
CA ASN A 82 -11.81 12.28 -11.22
C ASN A 82 -10.96 11.27 -12.02
N THR A 83 -9.74 11.64 -12.36
CA THR A 83 -8.78 10.87 -13.16
C THR A 83 -7.78 10.25 -12.22
N PHE A 84 -8.09 9.03 -11.80
CA PHE A 84 -7.25 8.26 -10.90
C PHE A 84 -5.90 7.93 -11.55
N GLU A 85 -4.81 8.25 -10.87
CA GLU A 85 -3.45 7.88 -11.28
C GLU A 85 -2.98 6.65 -10.51
N TYR A 86 -2.93 6.77 -9.17
CA TYR A 86 -2.57 5.68 -8.28
C TYR A 86 -3.08 5.94 -6.86
N ALA A 87 -3.05 4.91 -6.02
CA ALA A 87 -3.23 5.03 -4.59
C ALA A 87 -2.12 4.30 -3.83
N ILE A 88 -1.72 4.87 -2.70
CA ILE A 88 -0.77 4.25 -1.78
C ILE A 88 -1.37 4.20 -0.39
N GLY A 89 -1.30 3.02 0.22
CA GLY A 89 -1.77 2.73 1.55
C GLY A 89 -0.61 2.39 2.46
N PHE A 90 -0.60 2.92 3.68
CA PHE A 90 0.37 2.59 4.72
C PHE A 90 -0.32 2.03 5.95
N LEU A 91 0.30 1.04 6.58
CA LEU A 91 -0.11 0.52 7.88
C LEU A 91 0.11 1.58 8.96
N VAL A 92 -0.87 1.74 9.86
CA VAL A 92 -0.72 2.55 11.08
C VAL A 92 0.20 1.83 12.04
N THR A 93 1.28 2.50 12.43
CA THR A 93 2.37 1.87 13.20
C THR A 93 3.16 2.93 13.97
N ASP A 94 3.42 2.62 15.25
CA ASP A 94 4.32 3.38 16.11
C ASP A 94 5.81 2.97 15.92
N ASN A 95 6.05 1.88 15.19
CA ASN A 95 7.37 1.35 14.87
C ASN A 95 7.89 1.95 13.55
N CYS A 96 9.19 2.20 13.46
CA CYS A 96 9.81 2.54 12.16
C CYS A 96 9.70 1.33 11.25
N THR A 97 8.85 1.43 10.22
CA THR A 97 8.54 0.35 9.28
C THR A 97 8.88 0.80 7.87
N GLY A 98 9.40 -0.10 7.04
CA GLY A 98 9.83 0.21 5.68
C GLY A 98 10.55 -0.96 5.05
N GLY A 99 10.82 -0.86 3.76
CA GLY A 99 11.52 -1.87 2.98
C GLY A 99 11.59 -1.48 1.50
N ALA A 100 11.66 -2.46 0.61
CA ALA A 100 11.89 -2.24 -0.82
C ALA A 100 10.84 -1.31 -1.46
N TRP A 101 9.57 -1.38 -1.06
CA TRP A 101 8.53 -0.51 -1.62
C TRP A 101 8.61 0.94 -1.14
N THR A 102 9.30 1.19 -0.03
CA THR A 102 9.61 2.55 0.44
C THR A 102 11.03 2.96 0.05
N TYR A 103 11.65 2.26 -0.91
CA TYR A 103 13.03 2.51 -1.35
C TYR A 103 14.02 2.52 -0.18
N ASP A 104 13.88 1.54 0.72
CA ASP A 104 14.69 1.38 1.94
C ASP A 104 14.58 2.56 2.93
N ASN A 105 13.57 3.43 2.75
CA ASN A 105 13.21 4.44 3.75
C ASN A 105 12.22 3.85 4.75
N TYR A 106 12.19 4.43 5.96
CA TYR A 106 11.32 4.01 7.06
C TYR A 106 10.33 5.11 7.41
N PHE A 107 9.10 4.72 7.73
CA PHE A 107 8.04 5.62 8.17
C PHE A 107 7.43 5.17 9.50
N LYS A 108 6.76 6.11 10.15
CA LYS A 108 5.75 5.88 11.18
C LYS A 108 4.48 6.54 10.71
N SER A 109 3.34 5.94 10.98
CA SER A 109 2.07 6.53 10.58
C SER A 109 1.04 6.41 11.69
N SER A 110 0.26 7.47 11.87
CA SER A 110 -0.67 7.63 12.98
C SER A 110 -1.91 8.36 12.49
N ILE A 111 -3.09 7.81 12.82
CA ILE A 111 -4.38 8.41 12.47
C ILE A 111 -4.57 9.78 13.12
N LYS A 112 -3.95 10.00 14.29
CA LYS A 112 -4.09 11.25 15.05
C LYS A 112 -3.39 12.43 14.36
N ASP A 113 -2.42 12.17 13.49
CA ASP A 113 -1.58 13.18 12.87
C ASP A 113 -2.05 13.60 11.46
N ILE A 114 -3.01 12.89 10.88
CA ILE A 114 -3.54 13.16 9.52
C ILE A 114 -4.29 14.50 9.45
N GLY A 115 -4.80 15.00 10.58
CA GLY A 115 -5.56 16.25 10.64
C GLY A 115 -4.73 17.53 10.74
N THR A 116 -3.40 17.46 10.84
CA THR A 116 -2.58 18.65 11.17
C THR A 116 -1.68 19.14 10.05
N ASN A 117 -1.32 18.34 9.03
CA ASN A 117 -0.26 18.74 8.07
C ASN A 117 -0.27 18.08 6.67
N PHE A 118 -1.38 17.55 6.15
CA PHE A 118 -1.39 17.07 4.75
C PHE A 118 -1.77 18.20 3.78
N PRO A 119 -0.83 18.75 2.98
CA PRO A 119 -1.16 19.73 1.96
C PRO A 119 -1.99 19.07 0.85
N GLU A 120 -3.13 19.68 0.56
CA GLU A 120 -4.13 19.59 -0.53
C GLU A 120 -3.82 18.81 -1.85
N LEU A 121 -3.14 17.67 -1.83
CA LEU A 121 -2.77 16.91 -3.07
C LEU A 121 -3.33 15.49 -3.13
N GLY A 122 -4.41 15.19 -2.41
CA GLY A 122 -5.08 13.90 -2.57
C GLY A 122 -6.20 13.68 -1.57
N ARG A 123 -7.03 12.66 -1.85
CA ARG A 123 -8.03 12.21 -0.88
C ARG A 123 -7.38 11.23 0.08
N VAL A 124 -7.42 11.53 1.37
CA VAL A 124 -6.98 10.61 2.43
C VAL A 124 -8.17 9.82 2.96
N VAL A 125 -8.10 8.50 2.87
CA VAL A 125 -9.08 7.56 3.40
C VAL A 125 -8.48 6.89 4.63
N ILE A 126 -9.13 7.10 5.78
CA ILE A 126 -8.79 6.44 7.04
C ILE A 126 -9.75 5.27 7.23
N GLY A 127 -9.21 4.11 7.57
CA GLY A 127 -9.99 2.92 7.88
C GLY A 127 -9.52 2.26 9.17
N SER A 128 -10.49 1.95 10.03
CA SER A 128 -10.39 0.98 11.12
C SER A 128 -11.65 0.10 11.03
N ARG A 129 -11.52 -1.21 11.18
CA ARG A 129 -12.67 -2.12 11.26
C ARG A 129 -13.06 -2.33 12.71
#